data_AF-A0A3C0FCH2-F1
#
_entry.id   AF-A0A3C0FCH2-F1
#
_cell.length_a   1.000
_cell.length_b   1.000
_cell.length_c   1.000
_cell.angle_alpha   90.00
_cell.angle_beta   90.00
_cell.angle_gamma   90.00
#
_symmetry.space_group_name_H-M   'P 1'
#
loop_
_entity.id
_entity.type
_entity.pdbx_description
1 polymer ?
#
loop_
_entity_poly.entity_id
_entity_poly.type
_entity_poly.pdbx_seq_one_letter_code
_entity_poly.pdbx_strand_id
1 'polypeptide(L)'
;MRVLGIILALMLLATAGRPRREVERTELILATADSGRPDVLNPAFEERHPFSVKSIAVGTGEVLRLGEQEKADIRLAPARRP
;
A
#
# COMPACT_ATOMS: atom_id res chain seq x y z
N MET A 1 -16.29 -9.64 47.53
CA MET A 1 -15.07 -9.98 46.74
C MET A 1 -15.37 -10.78 45.47
N ARG A 2 -16.33 -11.73 45.47
CA ARG A 2 -16.70 -12.51 44.27
C ARG A 2 -17.31 -11.66 43.12
N VAL A 3 -18.23 -10.75 43.45
CA VAL A 3 -18.91 -9.88 42.45
C VAL A 3 -17.95 -8.89 41.79
N LEU A 4 -17.00 -8.34 42.56
CA LEU A 4 -15.97 -7.43 42.04
C LEU A 4 -15.03 -8.12 41.04
N GLY A 5 -14.69 -9.39 41.30
CA GLY A 5 -13.89 -10.20 40.37
C GLY A 5 -14.60 -10.47 39.04
N ILE A 6 -15.93 -10.64 39.07
CA ILE A 6 -16.75 -10.85 37.86
C ILE A 6 -16.82 -9.57 37.02
N ILE A 7 -17.01 -8.42 37.66
CA ILE A 7 -17.05 -7.12 36.95
C ILE A 7 -15.69 -6.80 36.32
N LEU A 8 -14.60 -7.08 37.03
CA LEU A 8 -13.24 -6.90 36.50
C LEU A 8 -12.95 -7.84 35.31
N ALA A 9 -13.38 -9.10 35.40
CA ALA A 9 -13.26 -10.06 34.31
C ALA A 9 -14.08 -9.67 33.06
N LEU A 10 -15.29 -9.14 33.26
CA LEU A 10 -16.14 -8.65 32.16
C LEU A 10 -15.56 -7.40 31.49
N MET A 11 -14.94 -6.48 32.24
CA MET A 11 -14.24 -5.33 31.65
C MET A 11 -13.01 -5.73 30.83
N LEU A 12 -12.20 -6.69 31.32
CA LEU A 12 -11.04 -7.20 30.60
C LEU A 12 -11.44 -7.87 29.27
N LEU A 13 -12.57 -8.59 29.26
CA LEU A 13 -13.08 -9.25 28.06
C LEU A 13 -13.59 -8.26 27.00
N ALA A 14 -14.13 -7.10 27.42
CA ALA A 14 -14.65 -6.08 26.51
C ALA A 14 -13.55 -5.34 25.71
N THR A 15 -12.28 -5.41 26.16
CA THR A 15 -11.14 -4.79 25.47
C THR A 15 -10.34 -5.74 24.57
N ALA A 16 -10.61 -7.05 24.63
CA ALA A 16 -9.72 -8.09 24.12
C ALA A 16 -9.82 -8.40 22.61
N GLY A 17 -10.60 -7.65 21.83
CA GLY A 17 -10.76 -8.01 20.42
C GLY A 17 -11.53 -6.99 19.60
N ARG A 18 -10.91 -5.83 19.33
CA ARG A 18 -11.34 -5.07 18.15
C ARG A 18 -10.78 -5.80 16.93
N PRO A 19 -11.61 -6.34 16.03
CA PRO A 19 -11.09 -6.91 14.79
C PRO A 19 -10.30 -5.83 14.07
N ARG A 20 -9.06 -6.14 13.71
CA ARG A 20 -8.26 -5.25 12.86
C ARG A 20 -9.02 -5.17 11.55
N ARG A 21 -9.68 -4.03 11.33
CA ARG A 21 -10.40 -3.78 10.09
C ARG A 21 -9.34 -3.75 8.99
N GLU A 22 -9.27 -4.83 8.23
CA GLU A 22 -8.40 -4.91 7.07
C GLU A 22 -8.89 -3.84 6.10
N VAL A 23 -8.04 -2.84 5.87
CA VAL A 23 -8.38 -1.75 4.96
C VAL A 23 -8.32 -2.37 3.57
N GLU A 24 -9.47 -2.58 2.96
CA GLU A 24 -9.57 -3.00 1.56
C GLU A 24 -8.98 -1.87 0.71
N ARG A 25 -7.73 -2.03 0.31
CA ARG A 25 -6.98 -1.06 -0.51
C ARG A 25 -7.05 -1.50 -1.95
N THR A 26 -7.33 -0.57 -2.86
CA THR A 26 -7.16 -0.82 -4.29
C THR A 26 -5.68 -0.88 -4.63
N GLU A 27 -5.26 -1.93 -5.35
CA GLU A 27 -3.88 -2.08 -5.81
C GLU A 27 -3.64 -1.21 -7.05
N LEU A 28 -2.53 -0.47 -7.06
CA LEU A 28 -2.04 0.34 -8.17
C LEU A 28 -0.73 -0.25 -8.70
N ILE A 29 -0.60 -0.38 -10.01
CA ILE A 29 0.60 -0.85 -10.69
C ILE A 29 1.45 0.34 -11.12
N LEU A 30 2.65 0.45 -10.54
CA LEU A 30 3.65 1.45 -10.90
C LEU A 30 4.74 0.81 -11.77
N ALA A 31 4.80 1.18 -13.04
CA ALA A 31 5.90 0.81 -13.93
C ALA A 31 7.02 1.86 -13.87
N THR A 32 8.23 1.45 -13.47
CA THR A 32 9.40 2.33 -13.37
C THR A 32 10.56 1.82 -14.22
N ALA A 33 11.23 2.74 -14.91
CA ALA A 33 12.42 2.47 -15.72
C ALA A 33 13.71 2.51 -14.89
N ASP A 34 13.60 3.02 -13.67
CA ASP A 34 14.66 3.19 -12.70
C ASP A 34 14.43 2.20 -11.55
N SER A 35 15.52 1.63 -11.01
CA SER A 35 15.48 0.92 -9.74
C SER A 35 15.27 1.86 -8.54
N GLY A 36 15.16 3.17 -8.82
CA GLY A 36 14.82 4.24 -7.88
C GLY A 36 13.80 3.81 -6.82
N ARG A 37 14.17 4.11 -5.57
CA ARG A 37 13.70 3.57 -4.29
C ARG A 37 12.17 3.47 -4.10
N PRO A 38 11.52 2.38 -4.53
CA PRO A 38 10.10 2.14 -4.24
C PRO A 38 9.89 1.85 -2.74
N ASP A 39 10.97 1.43 -2.06
CA ASP A 39 11.04 1.16 -0.62
C ASP A 39 10.72 2.39 0.25
N VAL A 40 10.85 3.61 -0.28
CA VAL A 40 10.50 4.83 0.45
C VAL A 40 9.21 5.44 -0.07
N LEU A 41 9.06 5.49 -1.39
CA LEU A 41 7.93 6.17 -2.03
C LEU A 41 6.62 5.44 -1.74
N ASN A 42 6.59 4.12 -1.92
CA ASN A 42 5.36 3.34 -1.76
C ASN A 42 4.85 3.43 -0.32
N PRO A 43 5.66 3.16 0.73
CA PRO A 43 5.16 3.26 2.10
C PRO A 43 4.64 4.67 2.46
N ALA A 44 5.34 5.72 2.03
CA ALA A 44 4.91 7.09 2.29
C ALA A 44 3.61 7.45 1.57
N PHE A 45 3.35 6.90 0.38
CA PHE A 45 2.10 7.07 -0.35
C PHE A 45 0.96 6.27 0.30
N GLU A 46 1.20 5.00 0.61
CA GLU A 46 0.23 4.09 1.24
C GLU A 46 -0.16 4.52 2.67
N GLU A 47 0.68 5.29 3.37
CA GLU A 47 0.33 5.89 4.66
C GLU A 47 -0.71 7.00 4.51
N ARG A 48 -0.63 7.79 3.43
CA ARG A 48 -1.49 8.95 3.19
C ARG A 48 -2.75 8.64 2.39
N HIS A 49 -2.76 7.52 1.67
CA HIS A 49 -3.81 7.18 0.71
C HIS A 49 -4.32 5.74 0.90
N PRO A 50 -5.60 5.46 0.61
CA PRO A 50 -6.19 4.12 0.76
C PRO A 50 -5.87 3.17 -0.41
N PHE A 51 -4.63 3.21 -0.90
CA PHE A 51 -4.16 2.43 -2.04
C PHE A 51 -2.94 1.62 -1.64
N SER A 52 -2.73 0.48 -2.29
CA SER A 52 -1.49 -0.30 -2.21
C SER A 52 -0.73 -0.14 -3.52
N VAL A 53 0.59 0.07 -3.48
CA VAL A 53 1.39 0.32 -4.68
C VAL A 53 2.32 -0.84 -4.95
N LYS A 54 2.11 -1.49 -6.09
CA LYS A 54 2.96 -2.56 -6.60
C LYS A 54 3.87 -2.02 -7.69
N SER A 55 5.14 -1.86 -7.35
CA SER A 55 6.15 -1.38 -8.30
C SER A 55 6.74 -2.52 -9.12
N ILE A 56 6.79 -2.34 -10.43
CA ILE A 56 7.48 -3.22 -11.39
C ILE A 56 8.61 -2.43 -12.05
N ALA A 57 9.85 -2.88 -11.82
CA ALA A 57 11.02 -2.31 -12.48
C ALA A 57 11.21 -3.00 -13.84
N VAL A 58 11.15 -2.21 -14.92
CA VAL A 58 11.32 -2.68 -16.31
C VAL A 58 12.23 -1.72 -17.06
N GLY A 59 12.57 -2.00 -18.32
CA GLY A 59 13.34 -1.04 -19.14
C GLY A 59 12.52 0.19 -19.57
N THR A 60 13.16 1.32 -19.88
CA THR A 60 12.48 2.57 -20.31
C THR A 60 11.52 2.36 -21.48
N GLY A 61 11.91 1.59 -22.50
CA GLY A 61 11.03 1.29 -23.63
C GLY A 61 9.80 0.47 -23.21
N GLU A 62 9.96 -0.39 -22.21
CA GLU A 62 8.88 -1.21 -21.68
C GLU A 62 7.92 -0.42 -20.78
N VAL A 63 8.39 0.55 -19.99
CA VAL A 63 7.51 1.44 -19.22
C VAL A 63 6.52 2.17 -20.13
N LEU A 64 7.02 2.70 -21.25
CA LEU A 64 6.19 3.42 -22.22
C LEU A 64 5.14 2.48 -22.84
N ARG A 65 5.58 1.28 -23.25
CA ARG A 65 4.70 0.25 -23.83
C ARG A 65 3.62 -0.24 -22.84
N LEU A 66 3.99 -0.55 -21.60
CA LEU A 66 3.04 -0.96 -20.56
C LEU A 66 2.00 0.13 -20.32
N GLY A 67 2.44 1.37 -20.44
CA GLY A 67 1.56 2.50 -20.41
C GLY A 67 0.56 2.56 -21.56
N GLU A 68 1.04 2.50 -22.81
CA GLU A 68 0.17 2.51 -23.98
C GLU A 68 -0.87 1.38 -23.96
N GLN A 69 -0.53 0.26 -23.33
CA GLN A 69 -1.41 -0.90 -23.17
C GLN A 69 -2.35 -0.82 -21.96
N GLU A 70 -2.33 0.28 -21.20
CA GLU A 70 -3.11 0.45 -19.96
C GLU A 70 -2.86 -0.65 -18.92
N LYS A 71 -1.66 -1.26 -18.95
CA LYS A 71 -1.24 -2.33 -18.01
C LYS A 71 -0.56 -1.79 -16.77
N ALA A 72 -0.34 -0.47 -16.71
CA ALA A 72 0.22 0.22 -15.55
C ALA A 72 -0.58 1.51 -15.31
N ASP A 73 -1.02 1.67 -14.06
CA ASP A 73 -1.76 2.85 -13.60
C ASP A 73 -0.86 4.08 -13.53
N ILE A 74 0.40 3.88 -13.14
CA ILE A 74 1.40 4.93 -12.97
C ILE A 74 2.67 4.56 -13.75
N ARG A 75 3.28 5.55 -14.42
CA ARG A 75 4.49 5.37 -15.23
C ARG A 75 5.54 6.38 -14.79
N LEU A 76 6.75 5.89 -14.51
CA LEU A 76 7.92 6.70 -14.22
C LEU A 76 9.04 6.34 -15.21
N ALA A 77 9.30 7.22 -16.15
CA ALA A 77 10.37 7.08 -17.12
C ALA A 77 11.23 8.35 -17.13
N PRO A 78 12.56 8.24 -17.32
CA PRO A 78 13.43 9.38 -17.54
C PRO A 78 12.91 10.24 -18.70
N ALA A 79 12.84 11.55 -18.48
CA ALA A 79 12.55 12.47 -19.56
C ALA A 79 13.70 12.43 -20.58
N ARG A 80 13.36 12.28 -21.86
CA ARG A 80 14.34 12.57 -22.91
C ARG A 80 14.50 14.10 -22.95
N ARG A 81 15.70 14.60 -22.64
CA ARG A 81 16.05 15.98 -22.99
C ARG A 81 16.04 16.08 -24.53
N PRO A 82 15.38 17.09 -25.13
CA PRO A 82 15.50 17.36 -26.55
C PRO A 82 16.94 17.74 -26.93
#